data_AF-M2BA77-F1
#
_entry.id   AF-M2BA77-F1
#
_cell.length_a   1.000
_cell.length_b   1.000
_cell.length_c   1.000
_cell.angle_alpha   90.00
_cell.angle_beta   90.00
_cell.angle_gamma   90.00
#
_symmetry.space_group_name_H-M   'P 1'
#
loop_
_entity.id
_entity.type
_entity.pdbx_description
1 polymer ?
#
loop_
_entity_poly.entity_id
_entity_poly.type
_entity_poly.pdbx_seq_one_letter_code
_entity_poly.pdbx_strand_id
1 'polypeptide(L)'
;MKEAKKKGFVLIKVFMMTAVCMLPLLFVSPLHAEETDEIRILQKEAEKGLAESQNKLAGLYYEGKGVTQSYETAAYWYRKAAKQGHILAQNNLADMFAEGKGVEQSYKQAVYWYKKSAEQGHAWAQNNLGFMYKEGLGVEQNYKQAVYWYSKAAEQGLYEAQNNLGFMYKTGRGIEQSYESAVYWYRKAAEKDLAEAQFNLGNMYFDGLGLAKNHEQAAEWYFKAAEQGLAKAQNKLGWMYHNGIGVEQNDEKAVYWHRKAAEQGDAEGQFSLGWLYYQGIGVKKDYKKASEWFGKAADQGLTEAQAKLKELEAQIKKNTNPLLIIDKDGTLTGLTDKTKLQGKLILPAEVKKIGENAFYDCKGLTEIDFSACTNLVDIGRWAFFGCTGLTEVRLPASLTKIGYWAFDSCTGLTEVRLPARLTEIGKGAFAACRNLHRLIVAPENTSYYSKDNVIYTKNMKKLICAAGGITQISIPDTVTQIEGWAFDGCTGLTEVRLPANLTEIGEWAFSGCTGLTKLDISACKNLTKIGEQAFYGCKNLEDD
;
A
#
# COMPACT_ATOMS: atom_id res chain seq x y z
N MET A 1 15.97 25.80 0.40
CA MET A 1 16.01 24.58 -0.47
C MET A 1 14.70 23.78 -0.50
N LYS A 2 14.00 23.52 0.62
CA LYS A 2 12.72 22.76 0.61
C LYS A 2 11.48 23.55 0.13
N GLU A 3 11.50 24.88 0.19
CA GLU A 3 10.35 25.73 -0.18
C GLU A 3 10.21 26.00 -1.70
N ALA A 4 11.30 25.92 -2.47
CA ALA A 4 11.26 26.12 -3.92
C ALA A 4 10.73 24.89 -4.69
N LYS A 5 10.85 23.68 -4.13
CA LYS A 5 10.26 22.47 -4.71
C LYS A 5 8.73 22.42 -4.56
N LYS A 6 8.14 23.20 -3.65
CA LYS A 6 6.68 23.22 -3.38
C LYS A 6 5.92 24.27 -4.22
N LYS A 7 6.63 25.22 -4.84
CA LYS A 7 6.06 26.26 -5.71
C LYS A 7 6.36 25.95 -7.18
N GLY A 8 5.57 25.06 -7.79
CA GLY A 8 5.38 24.99 -9.24
C GLY A 8 6.63 25.00 -10.13
N PHE A 9 7.74 24.40 -9.69
CA PHE A 9 8.94 24.26 -10.52
C PHE A 9 8.79 23.04 -11.45
N VAL A 10 7.78 23.08 -12.31
CA VAL A 10 7.85 22.37 -13.59
C VAL A 10 8.47 23.38 -14.53
N LEU A 11 9.80 23.49 -14.50
CA LEU A 11 10.49 23.86 -15.72
C LEU A 11 10.03 22.82 -16.73
N ILE A 12 9.27 23.25 -17.72
CA ILE A 12 8.78 22.41 -18.80
C ILE A 12 9.98 21.56 -19.22
N LYS A 13 9.85 20.23 -19.12
CA LYS A 13 10.80 19.31 -19.73
C LYS A 13 10.82 19.68 -21.21
N VAL A 14 11.76 20.53 -21.62
CA VAL A 14 11.98 20.86 -23.00
C VAL A 14 12.49 19.58 -23.63
N PHE A 15 11.60 18.87 -24.31
CA PHE A 15 11.98 18.11 -25.48
C PHE A 15 12.65 19.12 -26.41
N MET A 16 13.98 19.14 -26.44
CA MET A 16 14.74 19.80 -27.48
C MET A 16 14.34 19.13 -28.80
N MET A 17 13.34 19.67 -29.47
CA MET A 17 13.00 19.32 -30.84
C MET A 17 14.09 19.95 -31.73
N THR A 18 15.22 19.25 -31.85
CA THR A 18 16.11 19.45 -32.99
C THR A 18 15.55 18.64 -34.14
N ALA A 19 15.07 19.32 -35.17
CA ALA A 19 14.84 18.70 -36.46
C ALA A 19 16.19 18.15 -36.96
N VAL A 20 16.32 16.82 -37.02
CA VAL A 20 17.46 16.14 -37.64
C VAL A 20 16.90 15.04 -38.53
N CYS A 21 17.31 15.08 -39.79
CA CYS A 21 17.03 14.08 -40.83
C CYS A 21 17.18 12.64 -40.30
N MET A 22 16.22 11.78 -40.65
CA MET A 22 16.31 10.34 -40.44
C MET A 22 17.53 9.76 -41.19
N LEU A 23 18.44 9.13 -40.47
CA LEU A 23 19.28 8.05 -40.97
C LEU A 23 19.16 6.87 -39.97
N PRO A 24 19.14 5.62 -40.45
CA PRO A 24 18.60 4.50 -39.69
C PRO A 24 19.56 4.01 -38.59
N LEU A 25 18.97 3.78 -37.41
CA LEU A 25 19.63 3.24 -36.22
C LEU A 25 20.05 1.77 -36.41
N LEU A 26 21.33 1.48 -36.14
CA LEU A 26 21.78 0.17 -35.70
C LEU A 26 22.06 0.22 -34.19
N PHE A 27 21.47 -0.73 -33.47
CA PHE A 27 21.62 -0.94 -32.03
C PHE A 27 23.07 -1.29 -31.66
N VAL A 28 23.66 -0.53 -30.73
CA VAL A 28 24.84 -0.96 -29.95
C VAL A 28 24.67 -0.55 -28.48
N SER A 29 25.04 -1.47 -27.59
CA SER A 29 25.12 -1.41 -26.12
C SER A 29 26.00 -0.27 -25.58
N PRO A 30 25.93 0.07 -24.28
CA PRO A 30 26.71 1.17 -23.70
C PRO A 30 28.19 0.76 -23.56
N LEU A 31 28.95 0.97 -24.62
CA LEU A 31 30.40 0.78 -24.68
C LEU A 31 30.96 2.05 -25.33
N HIS A 32 31.79 2.80 -24.59
CA HIS A 32 32.63 3.95 -25.02
C HIS A 32 32.05 4.84 -26.13
N ALA A 33 31.66 6.08 -25.79
CA ALA A 33 31.36 7.10 -26.80
C ALA A 33 32.59 7.36 -27.66
N GLU A 34 32.72 6.66 -28.80
CA GLU A 34 33.75 6.94 -29.79
C GLU A 34 33.40 8.26 -30.48
N GLU A 35 34.29 9.23 -30.29
CA GLU A 35 34.20 10.56 -30.88
C GLU A 35 34.28 10.45 -32.40
N THR A 36 33.21 10.85 -33.09
CA THR A 36 33.14 10.76 -34.56
C THR A 36 34.00 11.85 -35.22
N ASP A 37 34.42 11.63 -36.47
CA ASP A 37 35.14 12.65 -37.25
C ASP A 37 34.38 13.98 -37.34
N GLU A 38 33.05 13.93 -37.37
CA GLU A 38 32.18 15.12 -37.35
C GLU A 38 32.32 15.92 -36.05
N ILE A 39 32.38 15.27 -34.90
CA ILE A 39 32.56 15.92 -33.59
C ILE A 39 33.95 16.53 -33.50
N ARG A 40 34.96 15.83 -34.00
CA ARG A 40 36.34 16.34 -34.04
C ARG A 40 36.47 17.58 -34.94
N ILE A 41 35.76 17.62 -36.07
CA ILE A 41 35.68 18.82 -36.92
C ILE A 41 34.98 19.95 -36.18
N LEU A 42 33.84 19.66 -35.54
CA LEU A 42 33.07 20.62 -34.76
C LEU A 42 33.88 21.23 -33.61
N GLN A 43 34.71 20.43 -32.92
CA GLN A 43 35.63 20.90 -31.89
C GLN A 43 36.66 21.88 -32.45
N LYS A 44 37.32 21.54 -33.57
CA LYS A 44 38.27 22.44 -34.23
C LYS A 44 37.63 23.76 -34.63
N GLU A 45 36.38 23.72 -35.11
CA GLU A 45 35.63 24.94 -35.44
C GLU A 45 35.26 25.77 -34.20
N ALA A 46 34.81 25.11 -33.13
CA ALA A 46 34.49 25.77 -31.87
C ALA A 46 35.72 26.44 -31.25
N GLU A 47 36.88 25.78 -31.34
CA GLU A 47 38.20 26.30 -30.94
C GLU A 47 38.64 27.50 -31.77
N LYS A 48 38.32 27.53 -33.07
CA LYS A 48 38.52 28.70 -33.94
C LYS A 48 37.60 29.88 -33.63
N GLY A 49 36.68 29.73 -32.68
CA GLY A 49 35.83 30.82 -32.21
C GLY A 49 34.45 30.89 -32.85
N LEU A 50 34.08 29.96 -33.73
CA LEU A 50 32.79 29.99 -34.41
C LEU A 50 31.64 29.79 -33.41
N ALA A 51 30.83 30.83 -33.19
CA ALA A 51 29.79 30.83 -32.17
C ALA A 51 28.73 29.73 -32.37
N GLU A 52 28.37 29.45 -33.63
CA GLU A 52 27.45 28.36 -34.00
C GLU A 52 28.03 26.99 -33.60
N SER A 53 29.30 26.74 -33.94
CA SER A 53 30.00 25.48 -33.62
C SER A 53 30.17 25.32 -32.11
N GLN A 54 30.46 26.41 -31.38
CA GLN A 54 30.50 26.42 -29.91
C GLN A 54 29.13 26.09 -29.30
N ASN A 55 28.04 26.66 -29.82
CA ASN A 55 26.69 26.38 -29.35
C ASN A 55 26.28 24.92 -29.61
N LYS A 56 26.58 24.39 -30.80
CA LYS A 56 26.32 22.99 -31.15
C LYS A 56 27.11 22.02 -30.26
N LEU A 57 28.41 22.27 -30.11
CA LEU A 57 29.28 21.44 -29.28
C LEU A 57 28.83 21.45 -27.81
N ALA A 58 28.40 22.61 -27.31
CA ALA A 58 27.82 22.71 -25.97
C ALA A 58 26.58 21.82 -25.80
N GLY A 59 25.69 21.79 -26.81
CA GLY A 59 24.52 20.90 -26.83
C GLY A 59 24.89 19.43 -26.79
N LEU A 60 25.91 19.01 -27.55
CA LEU A 60 26.40 17.62 -27.52
C LEU A 60 26.91 17.21 -26.14
N TYR A 61 27.70 18.08 -25.47
CA TYR A 61 28.13 17.84 -24.10
C TYR A 61 26.99 17.87 -23.09
N TYR A 62 25.98 18.71 -23.31
CA TYR A 62 24.80 18.77 -22.44
C TYR A 62 23.98 17.47 -22.52
N GLU A 63 23.80 16.91 -23.71
CA GLU A 63 22.99 15.72 -23.94
C GLU A 63 23.78 14.40 -23.84
N GLY A 64 25.12 14.46 -23.91
CA GLY A 64 25.98 13.26 -24.00
C GLY A 64 25.90 12.55 -25.36
N LYS A 65 25.56 13.27 -26.43
CA LYS A 65 25.44 12.68 -27.77
C LYS A 65 26.80 12.66 -28.47
N GLY A 66 27.40 11.48 -28.59
CA GLY A 66 28.70 11.28 -29.24
C GLY A 66 29.92 11.81 -28.47
N VAL A 67 29.69 12.38 -27.28
CA VAL A 67 30.72 12.76 -26.29
C VAL A 67 30.24 12.36 -24.90
N THR A 68 31.16 12.17 -23.96
CA THR A 68 30.80 12.00 -22.55
C THR A 68 30.05 13.24 -22.04
N GLN A 69 28.86 13.04 -21.48
CA GLN A 69 28.05 14.14 -20.93
C GLN A 69 28.84 14.93 -19.89
N SER A 70 28.86 16.25 -20.04
CA SER A 70 29.51 17.17 -19.11
C SER A 70 28.81 18.52 -19.13
N TYR A 71 28.08 18.83 -18.05
CA TYR A 71 27.41 20.13 -17.94
C TYR A 71 28.41 21.27 -17.79
N GLU A 72 29.55 21.03 -17.14
CA GLU A 72 30.63 22.02 -17.00
C GLU A 72 31.20 22.39 -18.37
N THR A 73 31.46 21.39 -19.22
CA THR A 73 31.97 21.60 -20.58
C THR A 73 30.91 22.25 -21.48
N ALA A 74 29.64 21.86 -21.34
CA ALA A 74 28.54 22.52 -22.03
C ALA A 74 28.43 24.01 -21.64
N ALA A 75 28.46 24.31 -20.34
CA ALA A 75 28.41 25.68 -19.83
C ALA A 75 29.59 26.53 -20.33
N TYR A 76 30.79 25.93 -20.40
CA TYR A 76 31.97 26.57 -20.94
C TYR A 76 31.78 27.02 -22.39
N TRP A 77 31.31 26.12 -23.26
CA TRP A 77 31.11 26.41 -24.67
C TRP A 77 29.92 27.34 -24.92
N TYR A 78 28.80 27.15 -24.20
CA TYR A 78 27.69 28.09 -24.25
C TYR A 78 28.12 29.49 -23.81
N ARG A 79 28.96 29.62 -22.78
CA ARG A 79 29.48 30.93 -22.35
C ARG A 79 30.34 31.60 -23.41
N LYS A 80 31.16 30.85 -24.14
CA LYS A 80 31.92 31.42 -25.28
C LYS A 80 30.99 31.91 -26.39
N ALA A 81 30.02 31.10 -26.80
CA ALA A 81 29.06 31.48 -27.85
C ALA A 81 28.16 32.66 -27.41
N ALA A 82 27.67 32.63 -26.17
CA ALA A 82 26.79 33.66 -25.61
C ALA A 82 27.45 35.04 -25.53
N LYS A 83 28.75 35.08 -25.19
CA LYS A 83 29.57 36.30 -25.20
C LYS A 83 29.71 36.91 -26.60
N GLN A 84 29.58 36.11 -27.65
CA GLN A 84 29.58 36.56 -29.04
C GLN A 84 28.19 37.00 -29.53
N GLY A 85 27.16 37.00 -28.66
CA GLY A 85 25.80 37.39 -29.03
C GLY A 85 24.91 36.23 -29.45
N HIS A 86 25.40 34.99 -29.48
CA HIS A 86 24.64 33.85 -29.99
C HIS A 86 23.35 33.60 -29.19
N ILE A 87 22.20 33.83 -29.83
CA ILE A 87 20.88 33.93 -29.20
C ILE A 87 20.51 32.68 -28.41
N LEU A 88 20.67 31.49 -29.01
CA LEU A 88 20.35 30.21 -28.35
C LEU A 88 21.32 29.89 -27.21
N ALA A 89 22.59 30.29 -27.35
CA ALA A 89 23.59 30.01 -26.32
C ALA A 89 23.36 30.88 -25.09
N GLN A 90 22.91 32.13 -25.29
CA GLN A 90 22.47 33.00 -24.19
C GLN A 90 21.27 32.39 -23.45
N ASN A 91 20.26 31.89 -24.18
CA ASN A 91 19.13 31.21 -23.55
C ASN A 91 19.56 29.97 -22.76
N ASN A 92 20.32 29.08 -23.38
CA ASN A 92 20.71 27.81 -22.76
C ASN A 92 21.64 28.03 -21.55
N LEU A 93 22.56 29.01 -21.64
CA LEU A 93 23.38 29.39 -20.50
C LEU A 93 22.54 29.96 -19.35
N ALA A 94 21.48 30.71 -19.67
CA ALA A 94 20.55 31.19 -18.66
C ALA A 94 19.83 30.04 -17.95
N ASP A 95 19.35 29.03 -18.69
CA ASP A 95 18.75 27.81 -18.14
C ASP A 95 19.75 27.09 -17.21
N MET A 96 21.01 26.95 -17.62
CA MET A 96 22.06 26.33 -16.80
C MET A 96 22.29 27.09 -15.49
N PHE A 97 22.29 28.42 -15.51
CA PHE A 97 22.38 29.23 -14.30
C PHE A 97 21.14 29.15 -13.41
N ALA A 98 19.94 29.06 -14.01
CA ALA A 98 18.69 28.92 -13.26
C ALA A 98 18.61 27.57 -12.54
N GLU A 99 19.13 26.50 -13.16
CA GLU A 99 19.11 25.15 -12.61
C GLU A 99 20.36 24.80 -11.78
N GLY A 100 21.46 25.52 -11.94
CA GLY A 100 22.75 25.17 -11.34
C GLY A 100 23.41 23.95 -12.00
N LYS A 101 23.16 23.71 -13.29
CA LYS A 101 23.77 22.61 -14.05
C LYS A 101 25.11 23.05 -14.63
N GLY A 102 26.21 22.45 -14.17
CA GLY A 102 27.57 22.76 -14.66
C GLY A 102 28.10 24.16 -14.30
N VAL A 103 27.32 24.93 -13.54
CA VAL A 103 27.65 26.25 -12.99
C VAL A 103 26.99 26.41 -11.63
N GLU A 104 27.51 27.30 -10.78
CA GLU A 104 26.82 27.68 -9.54
C GLU A 104 25.46 28.31 -9.87
N GLN A 105 24.40 27.85 -9.18
CA GLN A 105 23.04 28.35 -9.41
C GLN A 105 22.98 29.86 -9.13
N SER A 106 22.50 30.62 -10.09
CA SER A 106 22.36 32.08 -9.96
C SER A 106 21.25 32.63 -10.82
N TYR A 107 20.11 32.95 -10.19
CA TYR A 107 19.00 33.60 -10.88
C TYR A 107 19.37 34.98 -11.42
N LYS A 108 20.29 35.70 -10.78
CA LYS A 108 20.79 36.99 -11.29
C LYS A 108 21.50 36.82 -12.63
N GLN A 109 22.33 35.77 -12.77
CA GLN A 109 22.99 35.45 -14.03
C GLN A 109 22.00 34.91 -15.07
N ALA A 110 21.04 34.10 -14.66
CA ALA A 110 19.98 33.63 -15.55
C ALA A 110 19.21 34.80 -16.16
N VAL A 111 18.74 35.76 -15.34
CA VAL A 111 18.04 36.95 -15.86
C VAL A 111 18.94 37.77 -16.80
N TYR A 112 20.21 37.95 -16.46
CA TYR A 112 21.14 38.67 -17.34
C TYR A 112 21.18 38.06 -18.75
N TRP A 113 21.34 36.73 -18.84
CA TRP A 113 21.45 36.04 -20.12
C TRP A 113 20.10 35.87 -20.84
N TYR A 114 19.01 35.60 -20.12
CA TYR A 114 17.67 35.62 -20.71
C TYR A 114 17.35 36.99 -21.29
N LYS A 115 17.66 38.09 -20.59
CA LYS A 115 17.45 39.44 -21.08
C LYS A 115 18.19 39.69 -22.39
N LYS A 116 19.47 39.30 -22.48
CA LYS A 116 20.25 39.41 -23.72
C LYS A 116 19.62 38.63 -24.89
N SER A 117 19.11 37.43 -24.64
CA SER A 117 18.47 36.60 -25.67
C SER A 117 17.06 37.14 -26.04
N ALA A 118 16.29 37.58 -25.05
CA ALA A 118 14.94 38.11 -25.20
C ALA A 118 14.89 39.44 -25.95
N GLU A 119 15.88 40.33 -25.71
CA GLU A 119 16.08 41.58 -26.44
C GLU A 119 16.36 41.35 -27.93
N GLN A 120 16.91 40.18 -28.30
CA GLN A 120 17.11 39.76 -29.68
C GLN A 120 15.89 39.05 -30.29
N GLY A 121 14.77 38.98 -29.58
CA GLY A 121 13.52 38.44 -30.09
C GLY A 121 13.25 36.96 -29.75
N HIS A 122 14.14 36.27 -29.03
CA HIS A 122 13.97 34.84 -28.76
C HIS A 122 12.74 34.56 -27.86
N ALA A 123 11.68 33.96 -28.43
CA ALA A 123 10.40 33.79 -27.76
C ALA A 123 10.50 33.01 -26.43
N TRP A 124 11.30 31.94 -26.38
CA TRP A 124 11.53 31.18 -25.14
C TRP A 124 12.23 32.01 -24.06
N ALA A 125 13.23 32.81 -24.44
CA ALA A 125 13.92 33.67 -23.48
C ALA A 125 13.01 34.78 -22.97
N GLN A 126 12.14 35.32 -23.84
CA GLN A 126 11.10 36.28 -23.45
C GLN A 126 10.13 35.66 -22.45
N ASN A 127 9.62 34.45 -22.71
CA ASN A 127 8.75 33.75 -21.77
C ASN A 127 9.45 33.49 -20.42
N ASN A 128 10.69 32.99 -20.45
CA ASN A 128 11.44 32.69 -19.24
C ASN A 128 11.73 33.97 -18.45
N LEU A 129 12.12 35.07 -19.11
CA LEU A 129 12.30 36.36 -18.47
C LEU A 129 11.00 36.89 -17.86
N GLY A 130 9.88 36.71 -18.55
CA GLY A 130 8.55 37.04 -18.02
C GLY A 130 8.26 36.29 -16.73
N PHE A 131 8.61 34.99 -16.67
CA PHE A 131 8.51 34.18 -15.46
C PHE A 131 9.43 34.69 -14.34
N MET A 132 10.68 35.04 -14.64
CA MET A 132 11.61 35.59 -13.65
C MET A 132 11.07 36.87 -12.99
N TYR A 133 10.47 37.77 -13.79
CA TYR A 133 9.80 38.97 -13.25
C TYR A 133 8.52 38.66 -12.48
N LYS A 134 7.72 37.67 -12.93
CA LYS A 134 6.48 37.27 -12.25
C LYS A 134 6.76 36.71 -10.85
N GLU A 135 7.83 35.94 -10.70
CA GLU A 135 8.21 35.30 -9.42
C GLU A 135 9.21 36.13 -8.59
N GLY A 136 9.85 37.16 -9.18
CA GLY A 136 10.90 37.92 -8.50
C GLY A 136 12.20 37.12 -8.32
N LEU A 137 12.53 36.23 -9.26
CA LEU A 137 13.72 35.40 -9.20
C LEU A 137 14.89 36.13 -9.86
N GLY A 138 15.91 36.51 -9.08
CA GLY A 138 17.09 37.21 -9.61
C GLY A 138 16.86 38.67 -10.03
N VAL A 139 15.60 39.12 -10.00
CA VAL A 139 15.14 40.51 -10.20
C VAL A 139 14.02 40.83 -9.22
N GLU A 140 13.75 42.11 -9.00
CA GLU A 140 12.57 42.54 -8.26
C GLU A 140 11.28 42.07 -8.96
N GLN A 141 10.31 41.57 -8.20
CA GLN A 141 9.04 41.11 -8.75
C GLN A 141 8.32 42.26 -9.45
N ASN A 142 7.95 42.05 -10.71
CA ASN A 142 7.29 43.07 -11.51
C ASN A 142 6.32 42.44 -12.52
N TYR A 143 5.04 42.42 -12.17
CA TYR A 143 4.02 41.84 -13.05
C TYR A 143 3.85 42.60 -14.38
N LYS A 144 4.10 43.91 -14.44
CA LYS A 144 4.04 44.67 -15.69
C LYS A 144 5.13 44.23 -16.67
N GLN A 145 6.35 44.00 -16.17
CA GLN A 145 7.44 43.44 -16.97
C GLN A 145 7.15 41.99 -17.38
N ALA A 146 6.56 41.19 -16.49
CA ALA A 146 6.12 39.84 -16.83
C ALA A 146 5.12 39.85 -18.01
N VAL A 147 4.08 40.67 -17.93
CA VAL A 147 3.08 40.85 -19.01
C VAL A 147 3.76 41.31 -20.30
N TYR A 148 4.66 42.29 -20.23
CA TYR A 148 5.38 42.78 -21.41
C TYR A 148 6.11 41.65 -22.14
N TRP A 149 6.91 40.86 -21.42
CA TRP A 149 7.70 39.79 -22.03
C TRP A 149 6.85 38.59 -22.46
N TYR A 150 5.82 38.22 -21.67
CA TYR A 150 4.86 37.21 -22.10
C TYR A 150 4.10 37.62 -23.35
N SER A 151 3.71 38.90 -23.49
CA SER A 151 3.02 39.41 -24.68
C SER A 151 3.90 39.28 -25.92
N LYS A 152 5.17 39.71 -25.82
CA LYS A 152 6.14 39.56 -26.93
C LYS A 152 6.31 38.11 -27.38
N ALA A 153 6.39 37.16 -26.44
CA ALA A 153 6.51 35.73 -26.78
C ALA A 153 5.19 35.14 -27.32
N ALA A 154 4.05 35.54 -26.76
CA ALA A 154 2.73 35.08 -27.15
C ALA A 154 2.34 35.53 -28.57
N GLU A 155 2.71 36.77 -28.94
CA GLU A 155 2.56 37.34 -30.27
C GLU A 155 3.35 36.56 -31.32
N GLN A 156 4.48 35.97 -30.94
CA GLN A 156 5.28 35.08 -31.79
C GLN A 156 4.71 33.66 -31.89
N GLY A 157 3.59 33.37 -31.22
CA GLY A 157 2.92 32.07 -31.28
C GLY A 157 3.40 31.05 -30.24
N LEU A 158 4.24 31.44 -29.28
CA LEU A 158 4.69 30.52 -28.21
C LEU A 158 3.51 30.23 -27.25
N TYR A 159 2.98 29.01 -27.31
CA TYR A 159 1.74 28.64 -26.62
C TYR A 159 1.90 28.63 -25.08
N GLU A 160 3.10 28.38 -24.55
CA GLU A 160 3.41 28.56 -23.12
C GLU A 160 3.22 30.01 -22.68
N ALA A 161 3.72 30.96 -23.49
CA ALA A 161 3.57 32.38 -23.21
C ALA A 161 2.13 32.84 -23.36
N GLN A 162 1.39 32.29 -24.34
CA GLN A 162 -0.05 32.53 -24.48
C GLN A 162 -0.81 32.07 -23.23
N ASN A 163 -0.54 30.88 -22.71
CA ASN A 163 -1.13 30.41 -21.46
C ASN A 163 -0.76 31.30 -20.25
N ASN A 164 0.51 31.68 -20.14
CA ASN A 164 0.96 32.58 -19.07
C ASN A 164 0.27 33.95 -19.16
N LEU A 165 0.16 34.52 -20.36
CA LEU A 165 -0.54 35.78 -20.59
C LEU A 165 -2.03 35.68 -20.28
N GLY A 166 -2.67 34.56 -20.66
CA GLY A 166 -4.05 34.27 -20.28
C GLY A 166 -4.26 34.28 -18.76
N PHE A 167 -3.30 33.74 -17.99
CA PHE A 167 -3.31 33.82 -16.53
C PHE A 167 -3.16 35.25 -16.01
N MET A 168 -2.30 36.07 -16.62
CA MET A 168 -2.14 37.47 -16.23
C MET A 168 -3.43 38.26 -16.44
N TYR A 169 -4.11 38.07 -17.58
CA TYR A 169 -5.43 38.66 -17.84
C TYR A 169 -6.53 38.15 -16.90
N LYS A 170 -6.57 36.84 -16.62
CA LYS A 170 -7.55 36.25 -15.68
C LYS A 170 -7.42 36.85 -14.28
N THR A 171 -6.19 37.11 -13.84
CA THR A 171 -5.90 37.56 -12.46
C THR A 171 -5.76 39.07 -12.33
N GLY A 172 -5.66 39.83 -13.42
CA GLY A 172 -5.43 41.28 -13.39
C GLY A 172 -4.07 41.68 -12.83
N ARG A 173 -3.08 40.77 -12.82
CA ARG A 173 -1.75 41.06 -12.25
C ARG A 173 -0.89 41.75 -13.30
N GLY A 174 -0.56 43.02 -13.09
CA GLY A 174 0.29 43.79 -14.01
C GLY A 174 -0.36 44.21 -15.33
N ILE A 175 -1.64 43.88 -15.51
CA ILE A 175 -2.49 44.29 -16.63
C ILE A 175 -3.93 44.39 -16.14
N GLU A 176 -4.78 45.18 -16.80
CA GLU A 176 -6.21 45.22 -16.50
C GLU A 176 -6.84 43.83 -16.67
N GLN A 177 -7.68 43.44 -15.70
CA GLN A 177 -8.32 42.12 -15.72
C GLN A 177 -9.32 42.05 -16.88
N SER A 178 -9.23 41.00 -17.69
CA SER A 178 -10.22 40.70 -18.72
C SER A 178 -10.32 39.20 -18.90
N TYR A 179 -11.50 38.65 -18.57
CA TYR A 179 -11.74 37.23 -18.74
C TYR A 179 -11.87 36.85 -20.22
N GLU A 180 -12.39 37.73 -21.06
CA GLU A 180 -12.47 37.53 -22.52
C GLU A 180 -11.06 37.41 -23.11
N SER A 181 -10.14 38.29 -22.70
CA SER A 181 -8.74 38.22 -23.13
C SER A 181 -8.04 36.97 -22.60
N ALA A 182 -8.35 36.55 -21.37
CA ALA A 182 -7.84 35.29 -20.83
C ALA A 182 -8.33 34.08 -21.66
N VAL A 183 -9.63 34.02 -21.96
CA VAL A 183 -10.22 32.99 -22.83
C VAL A 183 -9.55 32.98 -24.20
N TYR A 184 -9.35 34.15 -24.82
CA TYR A 184 -8.70 34.26 -26.12
C TYR A 184 -7.31 33.63 -26.13
N TRP A 185 -6.47 33.97 -25.15
CA TRP A 185 -5.11 33.45 -25.09
C TRP A 185 -5.04 31.99 -24.66
N TYR A 186 -5.87 31.56 -23.70
CA TYR A 186 -5.99 30.15 -23.34
C TYR A 186 -6.46 29.30 -24.51
N ARG A 187 -7.43 29.78 -25.31
CA ARG A 187 -7.92 29.06 -26.49
C ARG A 187 -6.82 28.85 -27.53
N LYS A 188 -6.07 29.91 -27.86
CA LYS A 188 -4.93 29.81 -28.79
C LYS A 188 -3.91 28.75 -28.36
N ALA A 189 -3.59 28.70 -27.07
CA ALA A 189 -2.65 27.71 -26.53
C ALA A 189 -3.26 26.30 -26.45
N ALA A 190 -4.54 26.19 -26.07
CA ALA A 190 -5.26 24.92 -25.94
C ALA A 190 -5.46 24.21 -27.30
N GLU A 191 -5.64 24.98 -28.38
CA GLU A 191 -5.70 24.52 -29.77
C GLU A 191 -4.34 24.04 -30.31
N LYS A 192 -3.24 24.33 -29.59
CA LYS A 192 -1.91 23.75 -29.83
C LYS A 192 -1.60 22.59 -28.88
N ASP A 193 -2.65 21.98 -28.35
CA ASP A 193 -2.60 20.82 -27.45
C ASP A 193 -1.83 21.05 -26.14
N LEU A 194 -1.62 22.30 -25.70
CA LEU A 194 -1.06 22.53 -24.37
C LEU A 194 -2.06 22.13 -23.27
N ALA A 195 -1.82 20.98 -22.61
CA ALA A 195 -2.71 20.44 -21.58
C ALA A 195 -3.06 21.45 -20.47
N GLU A 196 -2.09 22.25 -20.05
CA GLU A 196 -2.28 23.33 -19.07
C GLU A 196 -3.29 24.39 -19.53
N ALA A 197 -3.22 24.81 -20.80
CA ALA A 197 -4.16 25.75 -21.37
C ALA A 197 -5.54 25.11 -21.59
N GLN A 198 -5.60 23.84 -22.00
CA GLN A 198 -6.86 23.10 -22.11
C GLN A 198 -7.56 23.03 -20.75
N PHE A 199 -6.84 22.71 -19.68
CA PHE A 199 -7.39 22.74 -18.32
C PHE A 199 -7.85 24.14 -17.91
N ASN A 200 -7.05 25.18 -18.19
CA ASN A 200 -7.42 26.55 -17.86
C ASN A 200 -8.66 27.01 -18.62
N LEU A 201 -8.77 26.70 -19.92
CA LEU A 201 -9.96 26.98 -20.72
C LEU A 201 -11.18 26.20 -20.21
N GLY A 202 -11.00 24.94 -19.81
CA GLY A 202 -12.03 24.15 -19.14
C GLY A 202 -12.56 24.84 -17.87
N ASN A 203 -11.68 25.42 -17.05
CA ASN A 203 -12.09 26.23 -15.89
C ASN A 203 -12.89 27.47 -16.30
N MET A 204 -12.51 28.16 -17.38
CA MET A 204 -13.27 29.31 -17.86
C MET A 204 -14.70 28.91 -18.25
N TYR A 205 -14.88 27.79 -18.94
CA TYR A 205 -16.19 27.20 -19.28
C TYR A 205 -16.98 26.74 -18.06
N PHE A 206 -16.31 26.12 -17.10
CA PHE A 206 -16.94 25.63 -15.88
C PHE A 206 -17.52 26.77 -15.03
N ASP A 207 -16.76 27.86 -14.88
CA ASP A 207 -17.14 29.00 -14.05
C ASP A 207 -17.98 30.04 -14.83
N GLY A 208 -17.92 30.04 -16.16
CA GLY A 208 -18.57 31.05 -17.01
C GLY A 208 -17.83 32.40 -17.01
N LEU A 209 -16.50 32.37 -17.01
CA LEU A 209 -15.66 33.58 -16.97
C LEU A 209 -15.27 33.98 -18.39
N GLY A 210 -15.70 35.17 -18.85
CA GLY A 210 -15.36 35.69 -20.19
C GLY A 210 -15.99 34.91 -21.35
N LEU A 211 -16.91 34.00 -21.04
CA LEU A 211 -17.73 33.22 -21.96
C LEU A 211 -18.95 32.66 -21.20
N ALA A 212 -19.93 32.12 -21.94
CA ALA A 212 -21.09 31.50 -21.31
C ALA A 212 -20.69 30.21 -20.58
N LYS A 213 -21.18 30.04 -19.33
CA LYS A 213 -20.99 28.83 -18.55
C LYS A 213 -21.50 27.61 -19.32
N ASN A 214 -20.66 26.60 -19.48
CA ASN A 214 -21.00 25.36 -20.18
C ASN A 214 -20.18 24.20 -19.61
N HIS A 215 -20.83 23.31 -18.86
CA HIS A 215 -20.16 22.17 -18.22
C HIS A 215 -19.75 21.08 -19.21
N GLU A 216 -20.46 20.90 -20.33
CA GLU A 216 -20.10 19.93 -21.37
C GLU A 216 -18.80 20.35 -22.07
N GLN A 217 -18.71 21.62 -22.47
CA GLN A 217 -17.47 22.17 -23.03
C GLN A 217 -16.32 22.14 -22.00
N ALA A 218 -16.60 22.40 -20.72
CA ALA A 218 -15.59 22.23 -19.68
C ALA A 218 -15.09 20.78 -19.62
N ALA A 219 -15.99 19.81 -19.64
CA ALA A 219 -15.66 18.38 -19.63
C ALA A 219 -14.81 17.97 -20.83
N GLU A 220 -15.15 18.43 -22.03
CA GLU A 220 -14.38 18.17 -23.25
C GLU A 220 -12.93 18.68 -23.14
N TRP A 221 -12.74 19.90 -22.65
CA TRP A 221 -11.41 20.47 -22.46
C TRP A 221 -10.62 19.79 -21.35
N TYR A 222 -11.28 19.44 -20.23
CA TYR A 222 -10.64 18.64 -19.18
C TYR A 222 -10.26 17.24 -19.67
N PHE A 223 -11.09 16.61 -20.51
CA PHE A 223 -10.81 15.32 -21.12
C PHE A 223 -9.53 15.37 -21.96
N LYS A 224 -9.40 16.33 -22.87
CA LYS A 224 -8.18 16.51 -23.67
C LYS A 224 -6.93 16.69 -22.79
N ALA A 225 -7.02 17.50 -21.74
CA ALA A 225 -5.91 17.70 -20.82
C ALA A 225 -5.59 16.44 -19.99
N ALA A 226 -6.62 15.71 -19.57
CA ALA A 226 -6.50 14.49 -18.76
C ALA A 226 -5.88 13.32 -19.55
N GLU A 227 -6.19 13.20 -20.84
CA GLU A 227 -5.60 12.22 -21.76
C GLU A 227 -4.10 12.42 -21.94
N GLN A 228 -3.65 13.68 -21.91
CA GLN A 228 -2.22 14.03 -21.92
C GLN A 228 -1.50 13.79 -20.58
N GLY A 229 -2.22 13.28 -19.57
CA GLY A 229 -1.65 12.94 -18.28
C GLY A 229 -1.76 14.03 -17.22
N LEU A 230 -2.41 15.17 -17.49
CA LEU A 230 -2.45 16.27 -16.52
C LEU A 230 -3.27 15.91 -15.28
N ALA A 231 -2.60 15.65 -14.16
CA ALA A 231 -3.22 15.07 -12.95
C ALA A 231 -4.40 15.91 -12.40
N LYS A 232 -4.28 17.24 -12.38
CA LYS A 232 -5.38 18.13 -11.96
C LYS A 232 -6.61 18.06 -12.89
N ALA A 233 -6.41 17.84 -14.19
CA ALA A 233 -7.49 17.64 -15.14
C ALA A 233 -8.14 16.27 -14.95
N GLN A 234 -7.34 15.23 -14.73
CA GLN A 234 -7.83 13.89 -14.40
C GLN A 234 -8.66 13.92 -13.12
N ASN A 235 -8.19 14.58 -12.06
CA ASN A 235 -8.94 14.72 -10.81
C ASN A 235 -10.28 15.46 -11.01
N LYS A 236 -10.26 16.60 -11.73
CA LYS A 236 -11.46 17.38 -12.03
C LYS A 236 -12.48 16.59 -12.86
N LEU A 237 -11.99 15.84 -13.86
CA LEU A 237 -12.82 15.00 -14.70
C LEU A 237 -13.42 13.82 -13.93
N GLY A 238 -12.64 13.21 -13.02
CA GLY A 238 -13.15 12.19 -12.10
C GLY A 238 -14.32 12.71 -11.26
N TRP A 239 -14.19 13.93 -10.72
CA TRP A 239 -15.25 14.59 -9.96
C TRP A 239 -16.48 14.89 -10.83
N MET A 240 -16.29 15.31 -12.09
CA MET A 240 -17.40 15.55 -13.02
C MET A 240 -18.16 14.27 -13.36
N TYR A 241 -17.47 13.15 -13.58
CA TYR A 241 -18.11 11.85 -13.79
C TYR A 241 -18.88 11.36 -12.56
N HIS A 242 -18.35 11.54 -11.35
CA HIS A 242 -19.05 11.16 -10.12
C HIS A 242 -20.37 11.92 -9.94
N ASN A 243 -20.40 13.21 -10.30
CA ASN A 243 -21.55 14.09 -10.08
C ASN A 243 -22.46 14.24 -11.31
N GLY A 244 -22.10 13.66 -12.47
CA GLY A 244 -22.84 13.83 -13.72
C GLY A 244 -22.86 15.29 -14.23
N ILE A 245 -21.79 16.06 -14.00
CA ILE A 245 -21.72 17.47 -14.38
C ILE A 245 -21.07 17.58 -15.75
N GLY A 246 -21.83 17.97 -16.79
CA GLY A 246 -21.34 18.10 -18.16
C GLY A 246 -20.98 16.77 -18.85
N VAL A 247 -21.19 15.65 -18.16
CA VAL A 247 -21.02 14.28 -18.65
C VAL A 247 -22.10 13.41 -18.00
N GLU A 248 -22.43 12.29 -18.62
CA GLU A 248 -23.26 11.27 -17.96
C GLU A 248 -22.56 10.74 -16.70
N GLN A 249 -23.32 10.64 -15.60
CA GLN A 249 -22.79 10.17 -14.33
C GLN A 249 -22.24 8.74 -14.44
N ASN A 250 -21.00 8.52 -14.00
CA ASN A 250 -20.34 7.22 -14.06
C ASN A 250 -19.24 7.10 -13.00
N ASP A 251 -19.53 6.37 -11.91
CA ASP A 251 -18.60 6.21 -10.80
C ASP A 251 -17.37 5.35 -11.15
N GLU A 252 -17.48 4.41 -12.09
CA GLU A 252 -16.33 3.61 -12.53
C GLU A 252 -15.31 4.48 -13.28
N LYS A 253 -15.80 5.39 -14.14
CA LYS A 253 -14.96 6.41 -14.81
C LYS A 253 -14.41 7.41 -13.79
N ALA A 254 -15.18 7.77 -12.76
CA ALA A 254 -14.68 8.62 -11.68
C ALA A 254 -13.47 7.97 -10.98
N VAL A 255 -13.60 6.70 -10.57
CA VAL A 255 -12.51 5.91 -9.99
C VAL A 255 -11.31 5.85 -10.93
N TYR A 256 -11.53 5.59 -12.22
CA TYR A 256 -10.47 5.52 -13.22
C TYR A 256 -9.64 6.80 -13.27
N TRP A 257 -10.29 7.95 -13.38
CA TRP A 257 -9.60 9.23 -13.50
C TRP A 257 -8.96 9.69 -12.19
N HIS A 258 -9.64 9.53 -11.05
CA HIS A 258 -9.04 9.81 -9.74
C HIS A 258 -7.82 8.92 -9.47
N ARG A 259 -7.85 7.65 -9.91
CA ARG A 259 -6.69 6.75 -9.82
C ARG A 259 -5.51 7.23 -10.63
N LYS A 260 -5.70 7.61 -11.89
CA LYS A 260 -4.62 8.18 -12.70
C LYS A 260 -4.01 9.43 -12.07
N ALA A 261 -4.82 10.32 -11.49
CA ALA A 261 -4.32 11.49 -10.77
C ALA A 261 -3.54 11.10 -9.50
N ALA A 262 -4.10 10.19 -8.70
CA ALA A 262 -3.55 9.75 -7.43
C ALA A 262 -2.19 9.05 -7.57
N GLU A 263 -2.04 8.22 -8.62
CA GLU A 263 -0.80 7.50 -8.95
C GLU A 263 0.33 8.44 -9.39
N GLN A 264 0.00 9.63 -9.90
CA GLN A 264 0.96 10.69 -10.21
C GLN A 264 1.34 11.55 -8.99
N GLY A 265 0.75 11.27 -7.83
CA GLY A 265 1.03 12.02 -6.60
C GLY A 265 0.10 13.21 -6.35
N ASP A 266 -0.95 13.42 -7.14
CA ASP A 266 -1.89 14.52 -6.90
C ASP A 266 -2.64 14.32 -5.57
N ALA A 267 -2.43 15.22 -4.60
CA ALA A 267 -2.97 15.08 -3.25
C ALA A 267 -4.51 15.04 -3.23
N GLU A 268 -5.16 15.87 -4.06
CA GLU A 268 -6.61 15.91 -4.20
C GLU A 268 -7.16 14.64 -4.88
N GLY A 269 -6.47 14.13 -5.89
CA GLY A 269 -6.77 12.85 -6.53
C GLY A 269 -6.62 11.66 -5.57
N GLN A 270 -5.57 11.66 -4.73
CA GLN A 270 -5.38 10.67 -3.66
C GLN A 270 -6.51 10.73 -2.64
N PHE A 271 -6.87 11.94 -2.16
CA PHE A 271 -7.99 12.10 -1.24
C PHE A 271 -9.31 11.64 -1.86
N SER A 272 -9.59 12.04 -3.10
CA SER A 272 -10.81 11.65 -3.82
C SER A 272 -10.89 10.13 -4.02
N LEU A 273 -9.79 9.48 -4.42
CA LEU A 273 -9.77 8.02 -4.53
C LEU A 273 -9.94 7.32 -3.17
N GLY A 274 -9.33 7.86 -2.12
CA GLY A 274 -9.53 7.39 -0.75
C GLY A 274 -10.99 7.47 -0.33
N TRP A 275 -11.68 8.57 -0.69
CA TRP A 275 -13.10 8.75 -0.43
C TRP A 275 -13.97 7.73 -1.18
N LEU A 276 -13.65 7.44 -2.44
CA LEU A 276 -14.38 6.43 -3.23
C LEU A 276 -14.28 5.04 -2.61
N TYR A 277 -13.09 4.63 -2.14
CA TYR A 277 -12.94 3.39 -1.38
C TYR A 277 -13.62 3.42 -0.01
N TYR A 278 -13.59 4.57 0.67
CA TYR A 278 -14.24 4.76 1.96
C TYR A 278 -15.76 4.60 1.87
N GLN A 279 -16.39 5.09 0.80
CA GLN A 279 -17.83 5.00 0.59
C GLN A 279 -18.26 3.74 -0.17
N GLY A 280 -17.37 3.16 -0.98
CA GLY A 280 -17.70 2.07 -1.90
C GLY A 280 -18.39 2.55 -3.18
N ILE A 281 -17.98 3.71 -3.69
CA ILE A 281 -18.55 4.36 -4.89
C ILE A 281 -17.70 3.97 -6.10
N GLY A 282 -18.29 3.26 -7.06
CA GLY A 282 -17.57 2.73 -8.25
C GLY A 282 -16.50 1.66 -7.95
N VAL A 283 -16.29 1.32 -6.66
CA VAL A 283 -15.38 0.28 -6.18
C VAL A 283 -15.98 -0.41 -4.97
N LYS A 284 -15.55 -1.64 -4.70
CA LYS A 284 -15.86 -2.30 -3.41
C LYS A 284 -15.30 -1.47 -2.26
N LYS A 285 -16.13 -1.22 -1.25
CA LYS A 285 -15.75 -0.53 -0.01
C LYS A 285 -14.53 -1.20 0.63
N ASP A 286 -13.48 -0.42 0.91
CA ASP A 286 -12.21 -0.91 1.43
C ASP A 286 -11.54 0.17 2.30
N TYR A 287 -11.71 0.06 3.61
CA TYR A 287 -11.17 1.02 4.57
C TYR A 287 -9.63 1.02 4.62
N LYS A 288 -8.98 -0.11 4.32
CA LYS A 288 -7.52 -0.16 4.32
C LYS A 288 -6.98 0.65 3.14
N LYS A 289 -7.51 0.43 1.94
CA LYS A 289 -7.15 1.23 0.76
C LYS A 289 -7.51 2.70 0.92
N ALA A 290 -8.67 3.00 1.52
CA ALA A 290 -9.03 4.37 1.85
C ALA A 290 -7.99 5.03 2.77
N SER A 291 -7.58 4.34 3.84
CA SER A 291 -6.54 4.81 4.77
C SER A 291 -5.19 5.00 4.08
N GLU A 292 -4.78 4.10 3.20
CA GLU A 292 -3.53 4.22 2.43
C GLU A 292 -3.53 5.48 1.55
N TRP A 293 -4.64 5.75 0.85
CA TRP A 293 -4.75 6.94 -0.01
C TRP A 293 -4.90 8.24 0.79
N PHE A 294 -5.68 8.24 1.87
CA PHE A 294 -5.74 9.38 2.79
C PHE A 294 -4.37 9.67 3.42
N GLY A 295 -3.61 8.64 3.79
CA GLY A 295 -2.23 8.78 4.30
C GLY A 295 -1.33 9.50 3.31
N LYS A 296 -1.31 9.07 2.04
CA LYS A 296 -0.52 9.73 1.00
C LYS A 296 -0.90 11.20 0.80
N ALA A 297 -2.19 11.52 0.82
CA ALA A 297 -2.65 12.92 0.71
C ALA A 297 -2.31 13.74 1.97
N ALA A 298 -2.42 13.13 3.16
CA ALA A 298 -2.09 13.73 4.45
C ALA A 298 -0.60 14.06 4.58
N ASP A 299 0.29 13.20 4.07
CA ASP A 299 1.75 13.40 4.04
C ASP A 299 2.15 14.61 3.18
N GLN A 300 1.31 14.97 2.21
CA GLN A 300 1.49 16.18 1.40
C GLN A 300 0.98 17.45 2.08
N GLY A 301 0.27 17.30 3.20
CA GLY A 301 -0.27 18.37 4.03
C GLY A 301 -1.74 18.69 3.78
N LEU A 302 -2.50 17.81 3.11
CA LEU A 302 -3.93 18.04 2.87
C LEU A 302 -4.72 17.84 4.18
N THR A 303 -5.34 18.91 4.67
CA THR A 303 -5.99 18.92 5.99
C THR A 303 -7.23 18.05 6.05
N GLU A 304 -8.03 17.98 4.97
CA GLU A 304 -9.20 17.10 4.89
C GLU A 304 -8.77 15.63 4.98
N ALA A 305 -7.67 15.27 4.32
CA ALA A 305 -7.14 13.91 4.37
C ALA A 305 -6.64 13.55 5.77
N GLN A 306 -5.94 14.45 6.45
CA GLN A 306 -5.50 14.23 7.84
C GLN A 306 -6.67 14.01 8.79
N ALA A 307 -7.72 14.84 8.68
CA ALA A 307 -8.93 14.70 9.49
C ALA A 307 -9.62 13.36 9.20
N LYS A 308 -9.75 12.99 7.92
CA LYS A 308 -10.44 11.76 7.52
C LYS A 308 -9.65 10.50 7.87
N LEU A 309 -8.33 10.54 7.74
CA LEU A 309 -7.45 9.48 8.20
C LEU A 309 -7.60 9.25 9.70
N LYS A 310 -7.58 10.32 10.51
CA LYS A 310 -7.76 10.22 11.97
C LYS A 310 -9.13 9.65 12.34
N GLU A 311 -10.20 10.08 11.65
CA GLU A 311 -11.54 9.51 11.82
C GLU A 311 -11.56 8.02 11.49
N LEU A 312 -10.96 7.64 10.36
CA LEU A 312 -10.91 6.27 9.87
C LEU A 312 -10.05 5.37 10.77
N GLU A 313 -8.90 5.85 11.25
CA GLU A 313 -8.07 5.17 12.23
C GLU A 313 -8.79 4.99 13.56
N ALA A 314 -9.56 5.98 14.00
CA ALA A 314 -10.41 5.85 15.19
C ALA A 314 -11.54 4.83 14.97
N GLN A 315 -12.12 4.79 13.77
CA GLN A 315 -13.15 3.80 13.41
C GLN A 315 -12.57 2.39 13.31
N ILE A 316 -11.38 2.24 12.72
CA ILE A 316 -10.64 0.97 12.68
C ILE A 316 -10.27 0.56 14.10
N LYS A 317 -9.80 1.48 14.95
CA LYS A 317 -9.45 1.23 16.36
C LYS A 317 -10.67 0.89 17.23
N LYS A 318 -11.85 1.38 16.89
CA LYS A 318 -13.12 1.04 17.54
C LYS A 318 -13.66 -0.32 17.05
N ASN A 319 -13.28 -0.72 15.84
CA ASN A 319 -13.64 -1.99 15.22
C ASN A 319 -12.58 -3.10 15.43
N THR A 320 -11.35 -2.76 15.82
CA THR A 320 -10.45 -3.69 16.52
C THR A 320 -10.91 -3.76 17.96
N ASN A 321 -11.38 -4.95 18.35
CA ASN A 321 -12.03 -5.19 19.62
C ASN A 321 -11.12 -4.65 20.76
N PRO A 322 -11.54 -3.61 21.52
CA PRO A 322 -10.68 -2.91 22.51
C PRO A 322 -10.27 -3.79 23.70
N LEU A 323 -10.59 -5.08 23.61
CA LEU A 323 -10.22 -6.12 24.54
C LEU A 323 -8.84 -6.69 24.24
N LEU A 324 -8.33 -6.72 23.01
CA LEU A 324 -7.12 -7.50 22.68
C LEU A 324 -5.81 -6.78 23.04
N ILE A 325 -4.91 -7.47 23.74
CA ILE A 325 -3.52 -7.06 23.95
C ILE A 325 -2.65 -7.86 22.97
N ILE A 326 -2.08 -7.17 21.98
CA ILE A 326 -1.25 -7.77 20.93
C ILE A 326 0.12 -7.10 20.95
N ASP A 327 1.17 -7.89 21.13
CA ASP A 327 2.55 -7.44 21.13
C ASP A 327 3.03 -7.12 19.71
N LYS A 328 4.15 -6.37 19.61
CA LYS A 328 4.73 -5.95 18.31
C LYS A 328 5.10 -7.13 17.39
N ASP A 329 5.34 -8.31 17.96
CA ASP A 329 5.66 -9.52 17.20
C ASP A 329 4.42 -10.23 16.62
N GLY A 330 3.22 -9.80 16.99
CA GLY A 330 1.93 -10.39 16.63
C GLY A 330 1.41 -11.44 17.62
N THR A 331 1.99 -11.52 18.82
CA THR A 331 1.49 -12.41 19.89
C THR A 331 0.33 -11.75 20.63
N LEU A 332 -0.84 -12.39 20.63
CA LEU A 332 -1.98 -11.98 21.45
C LEU A 332 -1.78 -12.51 22.87
N THR A 333 -1.40 -11.65 23.81
CA THR A 333 -1.03 -12.03 25.18
C THR A 333 -2.19 -12.03 26.16
N GLY A 334 -3.30 -11.39 25.80
CA GLY A 334 -4.54 -11.54 26.55
C GLY A 334 -5.52 -10.42 26.28
N LEU A 335 -6.32 -10.11 27.32
CA LEU A 335 -7.36 -9.12 27.24
C LEU A 335 -7.19 -8.00 28.26
N THR A 336 -7.53 -6.77 27.87
CA THR A 336 -7.54 -5.61 28.77
C THR A 336 -8.61 -5.73 29.87
N ASP A 337 -9.71 -6.42 29.57
CA ASP A 337 -10.79 -6.69 30.53
C ASP A 337 -11.58 -7.95 30.11
N LYS A 338 -11.28 -9.09 30.72
CA LYS A 338 -11.93 -10.37 30.40
C LYS A 338 -13.44 -10.38 30.68
N THR A 339 -13.92 -9.54 31.59
CA THR A 339 -15.34 -9.52 32.01
C THR A 339 -16.27 -8.99 30.93
N LYS A 340 -15.72 -8.16 30.03
CA LYS A 340 -16.44 -7.55 28.91
C LYS A 340 -16.54 -8.46 27.68
N LEU A 341 -15.80 -9.57 27.67
CA LEU A 341 -15.88 -10.52 26.57
C LEU A 341 -17.19 -11.31 26.66
N GLN A 342 -18.10 -11.05 25.73
CA GLN A 342 -19.38 -11.74 25.61
C GLN A 342 -19.63 -12.09 24.13
N GLY A 343 -19.92 -13.36 23.84
CA GLY A 343 -20.25 -13.82 22.51
C GLY A 343 -19.03 -14.13 21.63
N LYS A 344 -19.20 -13.92 20.31
CA LYS A 344 -18.22 -14.20 19.27
C LYS A 344 -17.08 -13.18 19.26
N LEU A 345 -15.84 -13.67 19.18
CA LEU A 345 -14.63 -12.85 19.03
C LEU A 345 -13.99 -13.08 17.65
N ILE A 346 -13.82 -11.99 16.89
CA ILE A 346 -13.09 -12.00 15.62
C ILE A 346 -11.67 -11.51 15.87
N LEU A 347 -10.68 -12.34 15.54
CA LEU A 347 -9.27 -11.97 15.68
C LEU A 347 -8.77 -11.22 14.44
N PRO A 348 -7.91 -10.18 14.60
CA PRO A 348 -7.35 -9.45 13.47
C PRO A 348 -6.23 -10.23 12.76
N ALA A 349 -5.96 -9.87 11.51
CA ALA A 349 -4.99 -10.55 10.64
C ALA A 349 -3.53 -10.46 11.14
N GLU A 350 -3.23 -9.50 12.03
CA GLU A 350 -1.91 -9.31 12.63
C GLU A 350 -1.55 -10.36 13.69
N VAL A 351 -2.54 -11.12 14.19
CA VAL A 351 -2.29 -12.18 15.18
C VAL A 351 -1.57 -13.37 14.54
N LYS A 352 -0.35 -13.63 15.01
CA LYS A 352 0.50 -14.75 14.56
C LYS A 352 0.62 -15.86 15.60
N LYS A 353 0.35 -15.54 16.87
CA LYS A 353 0.37 -16.49 18.00
C LYS A 353 -0.71 -16.11 19.01
N ILE A 354 -1.34 -17.11 19.62
CA ILE A 354 -2.08 -16.91 20.87
C ILE A 354 -1.13 -17.23 22.02
N GLY A 355 -0.90 -16.25 22.89
CA GLY A 355 0.02 -16.37 24.02
C GLY A 355 -0.52 -17.28 25.12
N GLU A 356 0.35 -17.61 26.07
CA GLU A 356 -0.01 -18.35 27.26
C GLU A 356 -1.09 -17.61 28.06
N ASN A 357 -2.13 -18.33 28.52
CA ASN A 357 -3.25 -17.80 29.31
C ASN A 357 -4.09 -16.67 28.65
N ALA A 358 -3.93 -16.41 27.34
CA ALA A 358 -4.52 -15.26 26.67
C ALA A 358 -6.05 -15.11 26.91
N PHE A 359 -6.78 -16.22 26.86
CA PHE A 359 -8.21 -16.32 27.12
C PHE A 359 -8.53 -17.18 28.34
N TYR A 360 -7.60 -17.36 29.29
CA TYR A 360 -7.82 -18.15 30.50
C TYR A 360 -9.11 -17.70 31.23
N ASP A 361 -10.00 -18.66 31.49
CA ASP A 361 -11.31 -18.55 32.14
C ASP A 361 -12.29 -17.55 31.49
N CYS A 362 -12.18 -17.34 30.17
CA CYS A 362 -13.08 -16.47 29.41
C CYS A 362 -14.45 -17.11 29.13
N LYS A 363 -15.27 -17.29 30.18
CA LYS A 363 -16.57 -17.99 30.11
C LYS A 363 -17.61 -17.34 29.20
N GLY A 364 -17.50 -16.02 28.97
CA GLY A 364 -18.38 -15.29 28.05
C GLY A 364 -18.03 -15.47 26.57
N LEU A 365 -16.86 -16.04 26.24
CA LEU A 365 -16.47 -16.33 24.85
C LEU A 365 -17.28 -17.52 24.32
N THR A 366 -18.09 -17.31 23.30
CA THR A 366 -18.93 -18.38 22.71
C THR A 366 -18.38 -18.97 21.42
N GLU A 367 -17.64 -18.16 20.67
CA GLU A 367 -17.04 -18.50 19.38
C GLU A 367 -15.76 -17.68 19.18
N ILE A 368 -14.73 -18.28 18.59
CA ILE A 368 -13.55 -17.58 18.14
C ILE A 368 -13.35 -17.76 16.64
N ASP A 369 -13.22 -16.64 15.93
CA ASP A 369 -13.11 -16.61 14.48
C ASP A 369 -11.69 -16.25 14.05
N PHE A 370 -11.01 -17.25 13.49
CA PHE A 370 -9.65 -17.17 12.96
C PHE A 370 -9.59 -16.86 11.46
N SER A 371 -10.72 -16.53 10.80
CA SER A 371 -10.79 -16.36 9.34
C SER A 371 -9.82 -15.32 8.79
N ALA A 372 -9.49 -14.28 9.56
CA ALA A 372 -8.51 -13.26 9.18
C ALA A 372 -7.05 -13.66 9.50
N CYS A 373 -6.83 -14.64 10.38
CA CYS A 373 -5.51 -15.00 10.91
C CYS A 373 -4.77 -16.02 10.02
N THR A 374 -4.43 -15.63 8.79
CA THR A 374 -3.78 -16.54 7.80
C THR A 374 -2.36 -16.97 8.17
N ASN A 375 -1.76 -16.33 9.19
CA ASN A 375 -0.39 -16.59 9.65
C ASN A 375 -0.33 -17.04 11.12
N LEU A 376 -1.46 -17.45 11.73
CA LEU A 376 -1.47 -17.99 13.09
C LEU A 376 -0.80 -19.37 13.10
N VAL A 377 0.32 -19.51 13.79
CA VAL A 377 1.12 -20.76 13.82
C VAL A 377 1.08 -21.50 15.15
N ASP A 378 0.72 -20.81 16.24
CA ASP A 378 0.86 -21.30 17.61
C ASP A 378 -0.32 -20.86 18.50
N ILE A 379 -0.86 -21.81 19.27
CA ILE A 379 -1.76 -21.56 20.40
C ILE A 379 -1.04 -22.01 21.67
N GLY A 380 -0.76 -21.07 22.56
CA GLY A 380 0.05 -21.28 23.76
C GLY A 380 -0.61 -22.15 24.83
N ARG A 381 0.19 -22.45 25.87
CA ARG A 381 -0.26 -23.17 27.06
C ARG A 381 -1.46 -22.46 27.71
N TRP A 382 -2.46 -23.22 28.12
CA TRP A 382 -3.67 -22.70 28.78
C TRP A 382 -4.40 -21.57 28.04
N ALA A 383 -4.16 -21.40 26.74
CA ALA A 383 -4.64 -20.24 26.00
C ALA A 383 -6.15 -20.02 26.12
N PHE A 384 -6.94 -21.09 26.14
CA PHE A 384 -8.40 -21.10 26.28
C PHE A 384 -8.87 -21.94 27.49
N PHE A 385 -8.00 -22.20 28.46
CA PHE A 385 -8.36 -22.99 29.65
C PHE A 385 -9.64 -22.44 30.30
N GLY A 386 -10.62 -23.30 30.59
CA GLY A 386 -11.86 -22.90 31.28
C GLY A 386 -12.80 -22.00 30.47
N CYS A 387 -12.65 -21.89 29.14
CA CYS A 387 -13.62 -21.18 28.29
C CYS A 387 -14.92 -21.98 28.13
N THR A 388 -15.71 -22.10 29.20
CA THR A 388 -16.89 -22.98 29.23
C THR A 388 -18.02 -22.56 28.28
N GLY A 389 -18.06 -21.30 27.85
CA GLY A 389 -19.01 -20.81 26.85
C GLY A 389 -18.66 -21.18 25.41
N LEU A 390 -17.42 -21.59 25.14
CA LEU A 390 -16.91 -21.81 23.79
C LEU A 390 -17.47 -23.11 23.24
N THR A 391 -18.28 -23.03 22.17
CA THR A 391 -19.05 -24.18 21.66
C THR A 391 -18.45 -24.82 20.41
N GLU A 392 -17.75 -24.03 19.60
CA GLU A 392 -17.08 -24.46 18.38
C GLU A 392 -15.74 -23.72 18.21
N VAL A 393 -14.73 -24.44 17.74
CA VAL A 393 -13.42 -23.86 17.40
C VAL A 393 -12.96 -24.37 16.04
N ARG A 394 -12.91 -23.47 15.05
CA ARG A 394 -12.39 -23.73 13.71
C ARG A 394 -10.95 -23.27 13.60
N LEU A 395 -10.02 -24.18 13.89
CA LEU A 395 -8.60 -23.86 13.86
C LEU A 395 -8.14 -23.53 12.43
N PRO A 396 -7.30 -22.50 12.24
CA PRO A 396 -6.88 -22.08 10.91
C PRO A 396 -5.88 -23.06 10.29
N ALA A 397 -5.87 -23.15 8.97
CA ALA A 397 -5.01 -24.06 8.22
C ALA A 397 -3.50 -23.83 8.42
N SER A 398 -3.11 -22.63 8.86
CA SER A 398 -1.72 -22.25 9.17
C SER A 398 -1.18 -22.81 10.48
N LEU A 399 -2.05 -23.30 11.37
CA LEU A 399 -1.67 -23.69 12.74
C LEU A 399 -0.76 -24.92 12.74
N THR A 400 0.36 -24.81 13.47
CA THR A 400 1.36 -25.88 13.58
C THR A 400 1.46 -26.47 14.99
N LYS A 401 1.01 -25.73 16.01
CA LYS A 401 1.15 -26.10 17.42
C LYS A 401 -0.08 -25.73 18.26
N ILE A 402 -0.47 -26.65 19.15
CA ILE A 402 -1.41 -26.43 20.25
C ILE A 402 -0.68 -26.76 21.56
N GLY A 403 -0.67 -25.83 22.51
CA GLY A 403 0.04 -25.95 23.78
C GLY A 403 -0.64 -26.89 24.78
N TYR A 404 0.08 -27.15 25.87
CA TYR A 404 -0.41 -27.93 27.00
C TYR A 404 -1.67 -27.31 27.59
N TRP A 405 -2.69 -28.12 27.84
CA TRP A 405 -3.99 -27.68 28.39
C TRP A 405 -4.63 -26.49 27.66
N ALA A 406 -4.34 -26.30 26.37
CA ALA A 406 -4.76 -25.11 25.64
C ALA A 406 -6.28 -24.92 25.63
N PHE A 407 -7.07 -25.98 25.56
CA PHE A 407 -8.54 -25.96 25.62
C PHE A 407 -9.08 -26.79 26.78
N ASP A 408 -8.26 -27.07 27.80
CA ASP A 408 -8.71 -27.83 28.96
C ASP A 408 -9.93 -27.15 29.62
N SER A 409 -10.89 -27.96 30.07
CA SER A 409 -12.11 -27.52 30.73
C SER A 409 -13.01 -26.60 29.88
N CYS A 410 -12.86 -26.62 28.54
CA CYS A 410 -13.82 -26.03 27.61
C CYS A 410 -15.09 -26.89 27.50
N THR A 411 -15.89 -26.93 28.57
CA THR A 411 -17.04 -27.84 28.67
C THR A 411 -18.17 -27.58 27.67
N GLY A 412 -18.23 -26.41 27.04
CA GLY A 412 -19.19 -26.09 25.97
C GLY A 412 -18.81 -26.67 24.60
N LEU A 413 -17.56 -27.05 24.40
CA LEU A 413 -17.01 -27.39 23.09
C LEU A 413 -17.59 -28.71 22.58
N THR A 414 -18.20 -28.70 21.39
CA THR A 414 -18.87 -29.89 20.82
C THR A 414 -18.12 -30.54 19.67
N GLU A 415 -17.35 -29.75 18.93
CA GLU A 415 -16.57 -30.18 17.78
C GLU A 415 -15.24 -29.43 17.69
N VAL A 416 -14.19 -30.17 17.36
CA VAL A 416 -12.87 -29.62 17.01
C VAL A 416 -12.35 -30.30 15.75
N ARG A 417 -11.91 -29.47 14.80
CA ARG A 417 -11.22 -29.90 13.59
C ARG A 417 -9.76 -29.46 13.62
N LEU A 418 -8.85 -30.42 13.63
CA LEU A 418 -7.40 -30.20 13.64
C LEU A 418 -6.88 -30.06 12.21
N PRO A 419 -6.12 -29.00 11.88
CA PRO A 419 -5.72 -28.68 10.51
C PRO A 419 -4.58 -29.55 9.99
N ALA A 420 -4.37 -29.55 8.67
CA ALA A 420 -3.38 -30.39 7.99
C ALA A 420 -1.91 -30.11 8.41
N ARG A 421 -1.58 -28.87 8.77
CA ARG A 421 -0.21 -28.46 9.13
C ARG A 421 0.15 -28.66 10.61
N LEU A 422 -0.79 -29.15 11.43
CA LEU A 422 -0.59 -29.32 12.86
C LEU A 422 0.41 -30.45 13.13
N THR A 423 1.53 -30.13 13.79
CA THR A 423 2.61 -31.06 14.11
C THR A 423 2.80 -31.33 15.59
N GLU A 424 2.25 -30.48 16.48
CA GLU A 424 2.39 -30.60 17.93
C GLU A 424 1.03 -30.35 18.63
N ILE A 425 0.62 -31.30 19.49
CA ILE A 425 -0.51 -31.18 20.42
C ILE A 425 0.05 -31.42 21.82
N GLY A 426 -0.07 -30.43 22.70
CA GLY A 426 0.37 -30.53 24.08
C GLY A 426 -0.49 -31.49 24.89
N LYS A 427 0.10 -32.10 25.92
CA LYS A 427 -0.63 -33.00 26.84
C LYS A 427 -1.84 -32.29 27.44
N GLY A 428 -2.96 -33.02 27.53
CA GLY A 428 -4.20 -32.50 28.07
C GLY A 428 -4.81 -31.33 27.28
N ALA A 429 -4.40 -31.07 26.03
CA ALA A 429 -4.90 -29.94 25.25
C ALA A 429 -6.43 -29.86 25.18
N PHE A 430 -7.14 -30.99 25.27
CA PHE A 430 -8.60 -31.08 25.29
C PHE A 430 -9.13 -31.85 26.52
N ALA A 431 -8.36 -31.89 27.61
CA ALA A 431 -8.79 -32.50 28.86
C ALA A 431 -10.09 -31.83 29.37
N ALA A 432 -10.92 -32.61 30.08
CA ALA A 432 -12.19 -32.16 30.66
C ALA A 432 -13.17 -31.42 29.70
N CYS A 433 -13.02 -31.60 28.37
CA CYS A 433 -13.96 -31.10 27.36
C CYS A 433 -15.20 -32.01 27.27
N ARG A 434 -15.99 -32.07 28.34
CA ARG A 434 -17.03 -33.11 28.58
C ARG A 434 -18.09 -33.25 27.48
N ASN A 435 -18.40 -32.17 26.75
CA ASN A 435 -19.38 -32.19 25.67
C ASN A 435 -18.74 -32.30 24.27
N LEU A 436 -17.43 -32.57 24.18
CA LEU A 436 -16.77 -32.74 22.89
C LEU A 436 -17.14 -34.12 22.35
N HIS A 437 -17.93 -34.14 21.28
CA HIS A 437 -18.42 -35.37 20.65
C HIS A 437 -17.71 -35.66 19.31
N ARG A 438 -17.15 -34.63 18.66
CA ARG A 438 -16.45 -34.77 17.38
C ARG A 438 -15.05 -34.19 17.47
N LEU A 439 -14.04 -35.04 17.40
CA LEU A 439 -12.64 -34.65 17.38
C LEU A 439 -11.98 -35.28 16.14
N ILE A 440 -11.72 -34.44 15.14
CA ILE A 440 -11.37 -34.88 13.78
C ILE A 440 -10.06 -34.24 13.34
N VAL A 441 -9.19 -35.02 12.70
CA VAL A 441 -7.96 -34.55 12.07
C VAL A 441 -8.17 -34.45 10.56
N ALA A 442 -7.67 -33.37 9.94
CA ALA A 442 -7.67 -33.21 8.49
C ALA A 442 -6.97 -34.41 7.80
N PRO A 443 -7.53 -34.97 6.70
CA PRO A 443 -6.98 -36.16 6.04
C PRO A 443 -5.50 -36.05 5.65
N GLU A 444 -5.07 -34.84 5.29
CA GLU A 444 -3.73 -34.50 4.80
C GLU A 444 -2.71 -34.32 5.93
N ASN A 445 -3.15 -34.36 7.21
CA ASN A 445 -2.23 -34.22 8.33
C ASN A 445 -1.25 -35.40 8.38
N THR A 446 0.05 -35.10 8.49
CA THR A 446 1.14 -36.08 8.48
C THR A 446 1.54 -36.57 9.86
N SER A 447 1.16 -35.87 10.92
CA SER A 447 1.57 -36.16 12.31
C SER A 447 0.52 -36.95 13.08
N TYR A 448 -0.76 -36.71 12.81
CA TYR A 448 -1.89 -37.24 13.57
C TYR A 448 -2.94 -37.89 12.68
N TYR A 449 -3.77 -38.70 13.32
CA TYR A 449 -4.93 -39.35 12.71
C TYR A 449 -6.03 -39.48 13.76
N SER A 450 -7.28 -39.25 13.36
CA SER A 450 -8.45 -39.40 14.24
C SER A 450 -9.23 -40.67 13.89
N LYS A 451 -9.60 -41.45 14.91
CA LYS A 451 -10.54 -42.58 14.78
C LYS A 451 -11.36 -42.68 16.06
N ASP A 452 -12.66 -42.94 15.92
CA ASP A 452 -13.60 -43.10 17.04
C ASP A 452 -13.56 -41.93 18.04
N ASN A 453 -13.38 -40.70 17.53
CA ASN A 453 -13.22 -39.45 18.29
C ASN A 453 -11.99 -39.41 19.21
N VAL A 454 -10.99 -40.22 18.91
CA VAL A 454 -9.69 -40.27 19.57
C VAL A 454 -8.60 -39.88 18.58
N ILE A 455 -7.61 -39.11 19.03
CA ILE A 455 -6.44 -38.71 18.26
C ILE A 455 -5.28 -39.64 18.57
N TYR A 456 -4.66 -40.14 17.51
CA TYR A 456 -3.45 -40.95 17.54
C TYR A 456 -2.33 -40.26 16.78
N THR A 457 -1.09 -40.65 17.04
CA THR A 457 0.02 -40.39 16.10
C THR A 457 -0.27 -41.08 14.76
N LYS A 458 0.25 -40.54 13.66
CA LYS A 458 0.03 -41.10 12.30
C LYS A 458 0.46 -42.56 12.18
N ASN A 459 1.52 -42.96 12.89
CA ASN A 459 2.00 -44.35 12.96
C ASN A 459 1.18 -45.25 13.92
N MET A 460 0.11 -44.73 14.52
CA MET A 460 -0.81 -45.43 15.44
C MET A 460 -0.13 -46.04 16.68
N LYS A 461 1.02 -45.49 17.10
CA LYS A 461 1.76 -45.95 18.28
C LYS A 461 1.37 -45.26 19.57
N LYS A 462 0.92 -44.00 19.51
CA LYS A 462 0.48 -43.26 20.70
C LYS A 462 -0.94 -42.77 20.55
N LEU A 463 -1.70 -42.86 21.62
CA LEU A 463 -2.99 -42.20 21.80
C LEU A 463 -2.73 -40.86 22.51
N ILE A 464 -3.10 -39.76 21.87
CA ILE A 464 -2.77 -38.39 22.28
C ILE A 464 -3.87 -37.81 23.18
N CYS A 465 -5.12 -37.85 22.71
CA CYS A 465 -6.27 -37.35 23.45
C CYS A 465 -7.58 -37.92 22.88
N ALA A 466 -8.63 -37.91 23.70
CA ALA A 466 -9.98 -38.33 23.35
C ALA A 466 -10.96 -37.18 23.49
N ALA A 467 -12.05 -37.26 22.73
CA ALA A 467 -13.21 -36.40 22.91
C ALA A 467 -13.92 -36.74 24.24
N GLY A 468 -14.22 -35.73 25.06
CA GLY A 468 -14.76 -35.95 26.42
C GLY A 468 -16.14 -36.61 26.48
N GLY A 469 -16.92 -36.55 25.39
CA GLY A 469 -18.22 -37.20 25.25
C GLY A 469 -18.16 -38.69 24.87
N ILE A 470 -16.96 -39.30 24.87
CA ILE A 470 -16.80 -40.72 24.57
C ILE A 470 -17.40 -41.60 25.68
N THR A 471 -18.15 -42.64 25.29
CA THR A 471 -18.82 -43.56 26.23
C THR A 471 -18.15 -44.93 26.30
N GLN A 472 -17.52 -45.37 25.23
CA GLN A 472 -16.78 -46.63 25.16
C GLN A 472 -15.70 -46.53 24.09
N ILE A 473 -14.61 -47.27 24.26
CA ILE A 473 -13.55 -47.34 23.25
C ILE A 473 -12.84 -48.69 23.26
N SER A 474 -12.53 -49.17 22.05
CA SER A 474 -11.58 -50.26 21.86
C SER A 474 -10.31 -49.68 21.24
N ILE A 475 -9.26 -49.56 22.04
CA ILE A 475 -8.00 -48.98 21.59
C ILE A 475 -7.29 -49.98 20.67
N PRO A 476 -6.83 -49.60 19.47
CA PRO A 476 -6.18 -50.53 18.53
C PRO A 476 -4.89 -51.16 19.09
N ASP A 477 -4.65 -52.44 18.80
CA ASP A 477 -3.46 -53.19 19.25
C ASP A 477 -2.11 -52.64 18.77
N THR A 478 -2.14 -51.74 17.79
CA THR A 478 -0.95 -51.02 17.32
C THR A 478 -0.43 -50.00 18.33
N VAL A 479 -1.31 -49.51 19.21
CA VAL A 479 -1.01 -48.48 20.21
C VAL A 479 -0.20 -49.09 21.35
N THR A 480 0.95 -48.49 21.65
CA THR A 480 1.85 -48.91 22.72
C THR A 480 1.89 -47.90 23.87
N GLN A 481 1.41 -46.67 23.68
CA GLN A 481 1.41 -45.62 24.71
C GLN A 481 0.09 -44.84 24.73
N ILE A 482 -0.47 -44.64 25.91
CA ILE A 482 -1.56 -43.68 26.16
C ILE A 482 -0.94 -42.45 26.82
N GLU A 483 -1.10 -41.27 26.22
CA GLU A 483 -0.53 -40.03 26.73
C GLU A 483 -1.21 -39.55 28.02
N GLY A 484 -0.50 -38.71 28.78
CA GLY A 484 -1.05 -38.13 29.99
C GLY A 484 -2.27 -37.25 29.71
N TRP A 485 -3.25 -37.28 30.61
CA TRP A 485 -4.55 -36.61 30.46
C TRP A 485 -5.37 -37.00 29.22
N ALA A 486 -5.03 -38.11 28.53
CA ALA A 486 -5.65 -38.42 27.24
C ALA A 486 -7.18 -38.61 27.30
N PHE A 487 -7.70 -39.19 28.39
CA PHE A 487 -9.12 -39.35 28.70
C PHE A 487 -9.54 -38.54 29.93
N ASP A 488 -8.73 -37.58 30.38
CA ASP A 488 -9.03 -36.83 31.60
C ASP A 488 -10.39 -36.12 31.51
N GLY A 489 -11.24 -36.36 32.50
CA GLY A 489 -12.59 -35.81 32.59
C GLY A 489 -13.61 -36.41 31.62
N CYS A 490 -13.34 -37.55 30.97
CA CYS A 490 -14.33 -38.30 30.18
C CYS A 490 -15.38 -38.96 31.09
N THR A 491 -16.27 -38.16 31.69
CA THR A 491 -17.19 -38.63 32.74
C THR A 491 -18.22 -39.66 32.24
N GLY A 492 -18.50 -39.71 30.94
CA GLY A 492 -19.41 -40.66 30.31
C GLY A 492 -18.78 -41.98 29.87
N LEU A 493 -17.45 -42.12 29.97
CA LEU A 493 -16.71 -43.31 29.54
C LEU A 493 -16.96 -44.46 30.52
N THR A 494 -17.61 -45.53 30.08
CA THR A 494 -17.98 -46.68 30.92
C THR A 494 -17.10 -47.90 30.69
N GLU A 495 -16.61 -48.11 29.46
CA GLU A 495 -15.80 -49.27 29.08
C GLU A 495 -14.60 -48.86 28.21
N VAL A 496 -13.41 -49.36 28.58
CA VAL A 496 -12.17 -49.19 27.81
C VAL A 496 -11.54 -50.56 27.59
N ARG A 497 -11.36 -50.94 26.33
CA ARG A 497 -10.53 -52.10 25.98
C ARG A 497 -9.12 -51.65 25.65
N LEU A 498 -8.18 -52.02 26.50
CA LEU A 498 -6.77 -51.71 26.34
C LEU A 498 -6.10 -52.66 25.32
N PRO A 499 -5.08 -52.18 24.58
CA PRO A 499 -4.40 -53.00 23.59
C PRO A 499 -3.41 -53.98 24.25
N ALA A 500 -3.25 -55.18 23.70
CA ALA A 500 -2.39 -56.21 24.30
C ALA A 500 -0.91 -55.78 24.37
N ASN A 501 -0.46 -54.95 23.43
CA ASN A 501 0.92 -54.46 23.33
C ASN A 501 1.16 -53.13 24.07
N LEU A 502 0.23 -52.69 24.92
CA LEU A 502 0.39 -51.45 25.67
C LEU A 502 1.62 -51.54 26.60
N THR A 503 2.50 -50.54 26.54
CA THR A 503 3.69 -50.45 27.40
C THR A 503 3.59 -49.36 28.45
N GLU A 504 2.81 -48.30 28.18
CA GLU A 504 2.72 -47.12 29.05
C GLU A 504 1.31 -46.52 29.07
N ILE A 505 0.81 -46.26 30.28
CA ILE A 505 -0.33 -45.38 30.55
C ILE A 505 0.21 -44.11 31.20
N GLY A 506 -0.09 -42.95 30.62
CA GLY A 506 0.39 -41.66 31.10
C GLY A 506 -0.19 -41.23 32.45
N GLU A 507 0.44 -40.22 33.04
CA GLU A 507 -0.06 -39.54 34.25
C GLU A 507 -1.46 -38.96 34.00
N TRP A 508 -2.37 -39.10 34.97
CA TRP A 508 -3.75 -38.61 34.87
C TRP A 508 -4.53 -39.10 33.62
N ALA A 509 -4.08 -40.16 32.93
CA ALA A 509 -4.61 -40.56 31.63
C ALA A 509 -6.13 -40.80 31.62
N PHE A 510 -6.68 -41.40 32.68
CA PHE A 510 -8.10 -41.66 32.89
C PHE A 510 -8.64 -40.90 34.11
N SER A 511 -7.96 -39.83 34.55
CA SER A 511 -8.42 -39.06 35.70
C SER A 511 -9.84 -38.52 35.47
N GLY A 512 -10.66 -38.50 36.51
CA GLY A 512 -12.03 -37.99 36.45
C GLY A 512 -12.98 -38.77 35.53
N CYS A 513 -12.61 -39.96 35.05
CA CYS A 513 -13.49 -40.87 34.32
C CYS A 513 -14.49 -41.53 35.28
N THR A 514 -15.42 -40.75 35.84
CA THR A 514 -16.33 -41.21 36.90
C THR A 514 -17.31 -42.30 36.45
N GLY A 515 -17.58 -42.43 35.15
CA GLY A 515 -18.44 -43.48 34.60
C GLY A 515 -17.74 -44.82 34.39
N LEU A 516 -16.41 -44.87 34.51
CA LEU A 516 -15.61 -46.02 34.13
C LEU A 516 -15.85 -47.17 35.10
N THR A 517 -16.37 -48.27 34.57
CA THR A 517 -16.71 -49.50 35.32
C THR A 517 -16.00 -50.72 34.78
N LYS A 518 -15.59 -50.71 33.51
CA LYS A 518 -14.95 -51.84 32.85
C LYS A 518 -13.63 -51.43 32.20
N LEU A 519 -12.54 -51.91 32.77
CA LEU A 519 -11.20 -51.76 32.21
C LEU A 519 -10.35 -52.94 32.67
N ASP A 520 -9.96 -53.80 31.73
CA ASP A 520 -9.15 -54.98 32.00
C ASP A 520 -7.68 -54.68 31.68
N ILE A 521 -6.85 -54.56 32.73
CA ILE A 521 -5.40 -54.37 32.61
C ILE A 521 -4.68 -55.71 32.38
N SER A 522 -5.27 -56.85 32.77
CA SER A 522 -4.63 -58.16 32.70
C SER A 522 -4.30 -58.59 31.26
N ALA A 523 -5.04 -58.04 30.28
CA ALA A 523 -4.78 -58.22 28.86
C ALA A 523 -3.46 -57.56 28.37
N CYS A 524 -2.93 -56.57 29.10
CA CYS A 524 -1.76 -55.78 28.71
C CYS A 524 -0.44 -56.36 29.24
N LYS A 525 -0.01 -57.51 28.69
CA LYS A 525 1.19 -58.26 29.17
C LYS A 525 2.50 -57.47 29.12
N ASN A 526 2.59 -56.42 28.32
CA ASN A 526 3.79 -55.61 28.13
C ASN A 526 3.78 -54.28 28.91
N LEU A 527 2.76 -54.06 29.76
CA LEU A 527 2.61 -52.80 30.49
C LEU A 527 3.69 -52.69 31.57
N THR A 528 4.58 -51.72 31.42
CA THR A 528 5.72 -51.51 32.34
C THR A 528 5.61 -50.20 33.13
N LYS A 529 4.72 -49.29 32.73
CA LYS A 529 4.54 -47.99 33.37
C LYS A 529 3.09 -47.56 33.42
N ILE A 530 2.61 -47.27 34.62
CA ILE A 530 1.36 -46.55 34.88
C ILE A 530 1.74 -45.23 35.55
N GLY A 531 1.36 -44.12 34.94
CA GLY A 531 1.69 -42.79 35.42
C GLY A 531 0.98 -42.43 36.72
N GLU A 532 1.51 -41.44 37.42
CA GLU A 532 0.92 -40.95 38.65
C GLU A 532 -0.55 -40.55 38.42
N GLN A 533 -1.43 -40.98 39.33
CA GLN A 533 -2.86 -40.62 39.31
C GLN A 533 -3.57 -41.02 38.01
N ALA A 534 -3.06 -42.01 37.26
CA ALA A 534 -3.64 -42.44 35.98
C ALA A 534 -5.14 -42.74 36.05
N PHE A 535 -5.63 -43.27 37.17
CA PHE A 535 -7.04 -43.61 37.40
C PHE A 535 -7.70 -42.78 38.51
N TYR A 536 -7.14 -41.61 38.85
CA TYR A 536 -7.67 -40.79 39.93
C TYR A 536 -9.13 -40.40 39.69
N GLY A 537 -10.00 -40.62 40.69
CA GLY A 537 -11.41 -40.29 40.57
C GLY A 537 -12.24 -41.25 39.71
N CYS A 538 -11.69 -42.39 39.27
CA CYS A 538 -12.45 -43.50 38.68
C CYS A 538 -13.23 -44.28 39.76
N LYS A 539 -14.25 -43.64 40.34
CA LYS A 539 -14.94 -44.13 41.55
C LYS A 539 -15.68 -45.46 41.39
N ASN A 540 -15.99 -45.86 40.16
CA ASN A 540 -16.80 -47.03 39.86
C ASN A 540 -15.97 -48.17 39.23
N LEU A 541 -14.64 -48.03 39.17
CA LEU A 541 -13.76 -49.09 38.71
C LEU A 541 -13.56 -50.05 39.87
N GLU A 542 -14.07 -51.27 39.75
CA GLU A 542 -13.83 -52.33 40.72
C GLU A 542 -12.34 -52.73 40.67
N ASP A 543 -11.72 -52.92 41.83
CA ASP A 543 -10.34 -53.42 41.92
C ASP A 543 -10.33 -54.89 41.47
N ASP A 544 -9.86 -55.16 40.25
CA ASP A 544 -9.48 -56.52 39.80
C ASP A 544 -7.98 -56.78 40.03
#